data_AF-A0A127AUR5-F1
#
_entry.id   AF-A0A127AUR5-F1
#
_cell.length_a   1.000
_cell.length_b   1.000
_cell.length_c   1.000
_cell.angle_alpha   90.00
_cell.angle_beta   90.00
_cell.angle_gamma   90.00
#
_symmetry.space_group_name_H-M   'P 1'
#
loop_
_entity.id
_entity.type
_entity.pdbx_description
1 polymer ?
#
loop_
_entity_poly.entity_id
_entity_poly.type
_entity_poly.pdbx_seq_one_letter_code
_entity_poly.pdbx_strand_id
1 'polypeptide(L)'
;MDYLHHDCDPPVVHCDLKPGNVLLDDDMVAHVADFGLARFLSQNYSSSGNGSSTIGLKGSIGYIAPEYGMGGKASTSGDVYSYGILVLEMFIAKKPTNEMFKE
;
A
#
# COMPACT_ATOMS: atom_id res chain seq x y z
N MET A 1 7.36 7.26 -2.61
CA MET A 1 7.36 6.16 -1.61
C MET A 1 8.59 6.22 -0.73
N ASP A 2 9.78 6.34 -1.32
CA ASP A 2 11.03 6.52 -0.57
C ASP A 2 10.94 7.55 0.57
N TYR A 3 10.41 8.74 0.28
CA TYR A 3 10.14 9.78 1.28
C TYR A 3 9.31 9.30 2.48
N LEU A 4 8.22 8.55 2.26
CA LEU A 4 7.37 8.06 3.35
C LEU A 4 8.09 6.97 4.16
N HIS A 5 8.89 6.13 3.50
CA HIS A 5 9.52 4.96 4.11
C HIS A 5 10.83 5.27 4.83
N HIS A 6 11.57 6.28 4.39
CA HIS A 6 12.93 6.54 4.86
C HIS A 6 13.16 7.98 5.36
N ASP A 7 12.44 8.98 4.84
CA ASP A 7 12.66 10.38 5.19
C ASP A 7 11.69 10.90 6.27
N CYS A 8 10.59 10.17 6.50
CA CYS A 8 9.66 10.45 7.59
C CYS A 8 10.07 9.74 8.88
N ASP A 9 9.98 10.45 10.02
CA ASP A 9 10.19 9.89 11.36
C ASP A 9 8.94 10.09 12.24
N PRO A 10 8.24 9.00 12.64
CA PRO A 10 8.50 7.61 12.26
C PRO A 10 8.11 7.30 10.79
N PRO A 11 8.67 6.26 10.16
CA PRO A 11 8.30 5.86 8.80
C PRO A 11 6.80 5.64 8.63
N VAL A 12 6.27 5.98 7.45
CA VAL A 12 4.85 5.91 7.12
C VAL A 12 4.62 4.86 6.05
N VAL A 13 3.70 3.92 6.29
CA VAL A 13 3.22 2.98 5.28
C VAL A 13 1.84 3.41 4.78
N HIS A 14 1.62 3.43 3.48
CA HIS A 14 0.41 3.93 2.83
C HIS A 14 -0.75 2.93 2.90
N CYS A 15 -0.49 1.64 2.71
CA CYS A 15 -1.44 0.51 2.74
C CYS A 15 -2.53 0.46 1.66
N ASP A 16 -2.73 1.51 0.85
CA ASP A 16 -3.68 1.50 -0.28
C ASP A 16 -3.12 2.13 -1.56
N LEU A 17 -1.94 1.68 -1.99
CA LEU A 17 -1.35 2.15 -3.25
C LEU A 17 -2.05 1.52 -4.46
N LYS A 18 -2.57 2.37 -5.34
CA LYS A 18 -3.22 2.03 -6.62
C LYS A 18 -3.20 3.26 -7.55
N PRO A 19 -3.39 3.11 -8.87
CA PRO A 19 -3.45 4.25 -9.78
C PRO A 19 -4.48 5.31 -9.37
N GLY A 20 -5.64 4.89 -8.84
CA GLY A 20 -6.68 5.83 -8.38
C GLY A 20 -6.28 6.73 -7.20
N ASN A 21 -5.18 6.39 -6.49
CA ASN A 21 -4.63 7.18 -5.38
C ASN A 21 -3.35 7.93 -5.79
N VAL A 22 -3.05 8.00 -7.10
CA VAL A 22 -1.99 8.84 -7.66
C VAL A 22 -2.65 9.91 -8.53
N LEU A 23 -2.68 11.14 -8.02
CA LEU A 23 -3.27 12.28 -8.71
C LEU A 23 -2.20 12.94 -9.58
N LEU A 24 -2.60 13.54 -10.69
CA LEU A 24 -1.74 14.32 -11.57
C LEU A 24 -2.14 15.79 -11.48
N ASP A 25 -1.15 16.67 -11.36
CA ASP A 25 -1.38 18.12 -11.46
C ASP A 25 -1.31 18.61 -12.92
N ASP A 26 -1.40 19.93 -13.12
CA ASP A 26 -1.40 20.56 -14.44
C ASP A 26 -0.08 20.34 -15.22
N ASP A 27 1.01 20.07 -14.51
CA ASP A 27 2.34 19.79 -15.08
C ASP A 27 2.60 18.27 -15.24
N MET A 28 1.57 17.44 -15.09
CA MET A 28 1.64 15.97 -15.14
C MET A 28 2.57 15.36 -14.07
N VAL A 29 2.79 16.06 -12.96
CA VAL A 29 3.54 15.53 -11.82
C VAL A 29 2.62 14.66 -10.98
N ALA A 30 3.12 13.47 -10.60
CA ALA A 30 2.39 12.51 -9.81
C ALA A 30 2.46 12.81 -8.30
N HIS A 31 1.29 12.89 -7.67
CA HIS A 31 1.12 13.13 -6.23
C HIS A 31 0.38 11.96 -5.60
N VAL A 32 0.97 11.34 -4.57
CA VAL A 32 0.32 10.27 -3.81
C VAL A 32 -0.75 10.89 -2.89
N ALA A 33 -1.97 10.35 -2.94
CA ALA A 33 -3.12 10.80 -2.18
C ALA A 33 -3.79 9.65 -1.42
N ASP A 34 -4.79 9.98 -0.58
CA ASP A 34 -5.59 9.06 0.22
C ASP A 34 -4.81 8.24 1.27
N PHE A 35 -4.41 8.93 2.33
CA PHE A 35 -3.74 8.35 3.49
C PHE A 35 -4.72 7.76 4.53
N GLY A 36 -5.99 7.48 4.17
CA GLY A 36 -6.99 6.98 5.12
C GLY A 36 -6.62 5.62 5.74
N LEU A 37 -5.81 4.83 5.04
CA LEU A 37 -5.27 3.56 5.51
C LEU A 37 -3.82 3.62 5.98
N ALA A 38 -3.18 4.80 5.92
CA ALA A 38 -1.77 4.94 6.25
C ALA A 38 -1.50 4.74 7.76
N ARG A 39 -0.30 4.24 8.08
CA ARG A 39 0.13 3.95 9.47
C ARG A 39 1.57 4.41 9.69
N PHE A 40 1.84 4.87 10.91
CA PHE A 40 3.19 5.10 11.39
C PHE A 40 3.82 3.79 11.88
N LEU A 41 5.00 3.45 11.38
CA LEU A 41 5.84 2.36 11.88
C LEU A 41 6.66 2.87 13.07
N SER A 42 6.06 2.88 14.26
CA SER A 42 6.79 3.24 15.47
C SER A 42 7.84 2.17 15.82
N GLN A 43 9.10 2.58 15.97
CA GLN A 43 10.22 1.73 16.40
C GLN A 43 10.09 1.22 17.85
N ASN A 44 9.18 1.80 18.66
CA ASN A 44 9.10 1.52 20.10
C ASN A 44 8.07 0.46 20.52
N TYR A 45 7.41 -0.25 19.60
CA TYR A 45 6.54 -1.38 19.97
C TYR A 45 7.34 -2.68 20.13
N SER A 46 8.28 -2.66 21.06
CA SER A 46 8.60 -3.88 21.81
C SER A 46 7.40 -4.19 22.71
N SER A 47 6.65 -5.24 22.36
CA SER A 47 5.92 -6.07 23.31
C SER A 47 5.13 -5.36 24.43
N SER A 48 4.01 -4.71 24.12
CA SER A 48 2.88 -4.59 25.06
C SER A 48 1.67 -3.99 24.38
N GLY A 49 0.67 -4.83 24.17
CA GLY A 49 -0.64 -4.40 23.69
C GLY A 49 -1.31 -5.51 22.92
N ASN A 50 -2.12 -6.29 23.62
CA ASN A 50 -3.20 -7.10 23.08
C ASN A 50 -4.22 -6.20 22.35
N GLY A 51 -3.80 -5.54 21.27
CA GLY A 51 -4.68 -5.05 20.24
C GLY A 51 -4.84 -6.19 19.26
N SER A 52 -5.84 -7.05 19.50
CA SER A 52 -6.47 -7.77 18.40
C SER A 52 -7.06 -6.72 17.45
N SER A 53 -6.23 -6.06 16.66
CA SER A 53 -6.72 -5.59 15.37
C SER A 53 -6.70 -6.86 14.55
N THR A 54 -7.82 -7.56 14.51
CA THR A 54 -8.20 -8.28 13.31
C THR A 54 -7.99 -7.29 12.17
N ILE A 55 -6.85 -7.41 11.49
CA ILE A 55 -6.58 -6.70 10.26
C ILE A 55 -7.58 -7.33 9.30
N GLY A 56 -8.83 -6.85 9.31
CA GLY A 56 -9.67 -7.04 8.15
C GLY A 56 -8.83 -6.59 6.97
N LEU A 57 -8.73 -7.41 5.90
CA LEU A 57 -7.99 -7.03 4.71
C LEU A 57 -8.40 -5.61 4.32
N LYS A 58 -7.50 -4.65 4.56
CA LYS A 58 -7.69 -3.24 4.27
C LYS A 58 -6.72 -2.90 3.16
N GLY A 59 -7.22 -2.16 2.19
CA GLY A 59 -6.56 -1.90 0.92
C GLY A 59 -7.44 -2.35 -0.23
N SER A 60 -6.95 -2.15 -1.45
CA SER A 60 -7.69 -2.43 -2.66
C SER A 60 -7.39 -3.82 -3.20
N ILE A 61 -8.44 -4.61 -3.47
CA ILE A 61 -8.32 -5.95 -4.04
C ILE A 61 -7.46 -5.91 -5.30
N GLY A 62 -6.51 -6.83 -5.41
CA GLY A 62 -5.52 -6.90 -6.49
C GLY A 62 -4.20 -6.18 -6.19
N TYR A 63 -4.19 -5.21 -5.26
CA TYR A 63 -2.96 -4.49 -4.85
C TYR A 63 -2.48 -4.90 -3.45
N ILE A 64 -3.32 -5.60 -2.67
CA ILE A 64 -2.98 -6.07 -1.33
C ILE A 64 -1.86 -7.11 -1.41
N ALA A 65 -0.79 -6.88 -0.66
CA ALA A 65 0.33 -7.81 -0.56
C ALA A 65 -0.13 -9.15 0.05
N PRO A 66 0.33 -10.30 -0.49
CA PRO A 66 -0.16 -11.62 -0.08
C PRO A 66 0.05 -11.89 1.42
N GLU A 67 1.13 -11.37 2.00
CA GLU A 67 1.41 -11.49 3.43
C GLU A 67 0.31 -10.87 4.31
N TYR A 68 -0.39 -9.83 3.84
CA TYR A 68 -1.51 -9.23 4.59
C TYR A 68 -2.72 -10.18 4.66
N GLY A 69 -2.94 -10.96 3.60
CA GLY A 69 -3.96 -12.02 3.58
C GLY A 69 -3.66 -13.18 4.53
N MET A 70 -2.39 -13.33 4.93
CA MET A 70 -1.92 -14.35 5.88
C MET A 70 -1.84 -13.85 7.33
N GLY A 71 -2.40 -12.67 7.62
CA GLY A 71 -2.34 -12.04 8.94
C GLY A 71 -1.06 -11.23 9.19
N GLY A 72 -0.28 -10.96 8.15
CA GLY A 72 0.85 -10.04 8.19
C GLY A 72 0.42 -8.62 8.58
N LYS A 73 1.34 -7.88 9.19
CA LYS A 73 1.14 -6.49 9.59
C LYS A 73 1.52 -5.55 8.45
N ALA A 74 0.96 -4.34 8.48
CA ALA A 74 1.36 -3.26 7.57
C ALA A 74 2.88 -3.03 7.63
N SER A 75 3.51 -2.97 6.46
CA SER A 75 4.96 -2.88 6.30
C SER A 75 5.31 -2.07 5.04
N THR A 76 6.57 -1.59 4.98
CA THR A 76 7.10 -0.95 3.77
C THR A 76 7.14 -1.93 2.60
N SER A 77 7.38 -3.23 2.85
CA SER A 77 7.35 -4.27 1.81
C SER A 77 5.98 -4.41 1.16
N GLY A 78 4.89 -4.26 1.93
CA GLY A 78 3.55 -4.34 1.37
C GLY A 78 3.23 -3.16 0.44
N ASP A 79 3.69 -1.95 0.77
CA ASP A 79 3.60 -0.80 -0.14
C ASP A 79 4.43 -1.02 -1.42
N VAL A 80 5.61 -1.64 -1.31
CA VAL A 80 6.45 -1.98 -2.47
C VAL A 80 5.75 -2.99 -3.38
N TYR A 81 5.07 -3.99 -2.82
CA TYR A 81 4.25 -4.93 -3.59
C TYR A 81 3.13 -4.19 -4.35
N SER A 82 2.34 -3.37 -3.64
CA SER A 82 1.25 -2.59 -4.24
C SER A 82 1.75 -1.64 -5.33
N TYR A 83 2.91 -1.01 -5.12
CA TYR A 83 3.58 -0.19 -6.14
C TYR A 83 3.94 -1.00 -7.39
N GLY A 84 4.44 -2.23 -7.22
CA GLY A 84 4.71 -3.14 -8.34
C GLY A 84 3.46 -3.42 -9.18
N ILE A 85 2.32 -3.72 -8.53
CA ILE A 85 1.04 -3.93 -9.23
C ILE A 85 0.58 -2.65 -9.95
N LEU A 86 0.69 -1.50 -9.29
CA LEU A 86 0.35 -0.19 -9.87
C LEU A 86 1.15 0.07 -11.16
N VAL A 87 2.47 -0.19 -11.16
CA VAL A 87 3.32 -0.03 -12.35
C VAL A 87 2.92 -1.04 -13.44
N LEU A 88 2.67 -2.30 -13.09
CA LEU A 88 2.23 -3.31 -14.06
C LEU A 88 0.90 -2.91 -14.73
N GLU A 89 -0.06 -2.38 -13.97
CA GLU A 89 -1.31 -1.90 -14.54
C GLU A 89 -1.10 -0.74 -15.52
N MET A 90 -0.16 0.17 -15.25
CA MET A 90 0.19 1.24 -16.20
C MET A 90 0.71 0.69 -17.53
N PHE A 91 1.54 -0.35 -17.50
CA PHE A 91 2.09 -0.96 -18.72
C PHE A 91 1.08 -1.83 -19.46
N ILE A 92 0.29 -2.62 -18.74
CA ILE A 92 -0.65 -3.58 -19.35
C ILE A 92 -1.97 -2.90 -19.72
N ALA A 93 -2.27 -1.74 -19.13
CA ALA A 93 -3.53 -1.01 -19.23
C ALA A 93 -4.76 -1.87 -18.84
N LYS A 94 -4.55 -2.78 -17.87
CA LYS A 94 -5.58 -3.67 -17.34
C LYS A 94 -5.46 -3.73 -15.82
N LYS A 95 -6.61 -3.59 -15.15
CA LYS A 95 -6.69 -3.77 -13.69
C LYS A 95 -6.20 -5.14 -13.28
N PRO A 96 -5.57 -5.29 -12.10
CA PRO A 96 -5.15 -6.60 -11.58
C PRO A 96 -6.31 -7.59 -11.41
N THR A 97 -7.55 -7.11 -11.33
CA THR A 97 -8.77 -7.94 -11.24
C THR A 97 -9.42 -8.23 -12.59
N ASN A 98 -8.76 -7.93 -13.72
CA ASN A 98 -9.32 -8.19 -15.04
C ASN A 98 -9.50 -9.70 -15.30
N GLU A 99 -10.56 -10.08 -16.02
CA GLU A 99 -10.86 -11.47 -16.36
C GLU A 99 -9.70 -12.20 -17.06
N MET A 100 -8.85 -11.48 -17.79
CA MET A 100 -7.69 -12.09 -18.47
C MET A 100 -6.67 -12.74 -17.52
N PHE A 101 -6.72 -12.39 -16.23
CA PHE A 101 -5.84 -12.94 -15.19
C PHE A 101 -6.53 -14.02 -14.34
N LYS A 102 -7.76 -14.40 -14.66
CA LYS A 102 -8.44 -15.53 -14.03
C LYS A 102 -8.02 -16.82 -14.73
N GLU A 103 -7.79 -17.86 -13.93
CA GLU A 103 -7.52 -19.23 -14.41
C GLU A 103 -8.74 -19.85 -15.12
#